data_AF-A0A5S3X1N1-F1
#
_entry.id   AF-A0A5S3X1N1-F1
#
_cell.length_a   1.000
_cell.length_b   1.000
_cell.length_c   1.000
_cell.angle_alpha   90.00
_cell.angle_beta   90.00
_cell.angle_gamma   90.00
#
_symmetry.space_group_name_H-M   'P 1'
#
loop_
_entity.id
_entity.type
_entity.pdbx_description
1 polymer ?
#
loop_
_entity_poly.entity_id
_entity_poly.type
_entity_poly.pdbx_seq_one_letter_code
_entity_poly.pdbx_strand_id
1 'polypeptide(L)'
;MMITLRFIASLSILIGCLWAARLLTAALALSLPAPLLGMLLLFGLLQSGILDSKYLLPSCGPILKYMALFFIPAGVGLITYLEVFNHNAWLLVSVLILVPVLGLLLTGKLASLGRYHD
;
A
#
# COMPACT_ATOMS: atom_id res chain seq x y z
N MET A 1 -30.46 -3.27 7.11
CA MET A 1 -29.89 -4.45 7.80
C MET A 1 -28.84 -5.18 6.95
N MET A 2 -29.20 -5.74 5.78
CA MET A 2 -28.31 -6.61 4.98
C MET A 2 -27.06 -5.91 4.42
N ILE A 3 -27.15 -4.64 4.03
CA ILE A 3 -26.02 -3.86 3.49
C ILE A 3 -24.94 -3.62 4.56
N THR A 4 -25.36 -3.24 5.77
CA THR A 4 -24.46 -3.04 6.91
C THR A 4 -23.72 -4.34 7.26
N LEU A 5 -24.41 -5.48 7.22
CA LEU A 5 -23.79 -6.78 7.49
C LEU A 5 -22.73 -7.13 6.44
N ARG A 6 -23.03 -6.90 5.15
CA ARG A 6 -22.06 -7.10 4.07
C ARG A 6 -20.84 -6.19 4.20
N PHE A 7 -21.05 -4.93 4.62
CA PHE A 7 -19.96 -3.99 4.89
C PHE A 7 -19.08 -4.47 6.04
N ILE A 8 -19.67 -4.88 7.17
CA ILE A 8 -18.91 -5.37 8.32
C ILE A 8 -18.13 -6.63 7.93
N ALA A 9 -18.76 -7.57 7.21
CA ALA A 9 -18.08 -8.77 6.73
C ALA A 9 -16.89 -8.43 5.82
N SER A 10 -17.08 -7.53 4.85
CA SER A 10 -16.02 -7.11 3.93
C SER A 10 -14.86 -6.42 4.63
N LEU A 11 -15.17 -5.58 5.62
CA LEU A 11 -14.17 -4.92 6.44
C LEU A 11 -13.40 -5.91 7.32
N SER A 12 -14.10 -6.87 7.94
CA SER A 12 -13.50 -7.92 8.76
C SER A 12 -12.55 -8.80 7.96
N ILE A 13 -12.85 -9.11 6.69
CA ILE A 13 -11.93 -9.85 5.81
C ILE A 13 -10.66 -9.03 5.57
N LEU A 14 -10.79 -7.74 5.26
CA LEU A 14 -9.66 -6.84 4.99
C LEU A 14 -8.74 -6.72 6.23
N ILE A 15 -9.34 -6.47 7.40
CA ILE A 15 -8.63 -6.34 8.68
C ILE A 15 -8.04 -7.69 9.10
N GLY A 16 -8.77 -8.79 8.92
CA GLY A 16 -8.31 -10.14 9.24
C GLY A 16 -7.08 -10.53 8.42
N CYS A 17 -7.06 -10.19 7.13
CA CYS A 17 -5.89 -10.40 6.28
C CYS A 17 -4.68 -9.59 6.75
N LEU A 18 -4.88 -8.31 7.10
CA LEU A 18 -3.81 -7.46 7.64
C LEU A 18 -3.26 -7.98 8.97
N TRP A 19 -4.14 -8.45 9.87
CA TRP A 19 -3.76 -9.04 11.14
C TRP A 19 -3.00 -10.34 10.97
N ALA A 20 -3.48 -11.23 10.09
CA ALA A 20 -2.77 -12.46 9.73
C ALA A 20 -1.38 -12.15 9.18
N ALA A 21 -1.27 -11.18 8.28
CA ALA A 21 0.00 -10.73 7.75
C ALA A 21 0.93 -10.18 8.84
N ARG A 22 0.40 -9.39 9.79
CA ARG A 22 1.18 -8.84 10.90
C ARG A 22 1.71 -9.95 11.82
N LEU A 23 0.88 -10.94 12.14
CA LEU A 23 1.27 -12.12 12.90
C LEU A 23 2.35 -12.92 12.17
N LEU A 24 2.18 -13.15 10.86
CA LEU A 24 3.17 -13.86 10.04
C LEU A 24 4.50 -13.11 9.99
N THR A 25 4.48 -11.79 9.76
CA THR A 25 5.71 -10.98 9.75
C THR A 25 6.43 -11.00 11.10
N ALA A 26 5.67 -10.99 12.20
CA ALA A 26 6.24 -11.07 13.55
C ALA A 26 6.79 -12.47 13.87
N ALA A 27 6.08 -13.53 13.47
CA ALA A 27 6.48 -14.91 13.74
C ALA A 27 7.69 -15.37 12.91
N LEU A 28 7.76 -14.98 11.64
CA LEU A 28 8.86 -15.33 10.73
C LEU A 28 9.99 -14.28 10.73
N ALA A 29 9.88 -13.22 11.53
CA ALA A 29 10.82 -12.09 11.56
C ALA A 29 11.11 -11.50 10.17
N LEU A 30 10.08 -11.40 9.32
CA LEU A 30 10.22 -10.89 7.97
C LEU A 30 10.43 -9.37 7.99
N SER A 31 11.40 -8.88 7.22
CA SER A 31 11.66 -7.44 7.06
C SER A 31 10.61 -6.71 6.20
N LEU A 32 9.61 -7.43 5.67
CA LEU A 32 8.58 -6.87 4.81
C LEU A 32 7.50 -6.17 5.65
N PRO A 33 7.00 -5.00 5.20
CA PRO A 33 5.86 -4.37 5.83
C PRO A 33 4.63 -5.29 5.81
N ALA A 34 3.97 -5.45 6.96
CA ALA A 34 2.75 -6.26 7.07
C ALA A 34 1.65 -5.92 6.04
N PRO A 35 1.40 -4.64 5.66
CA PRO A 35 0.41 -4.33 4.63
C PRO A 35 0.71 -4.95 3.26
N LEU A 36 2.00 -5.04 2.87
CA LEU A 36 2.40 -5.67 1.62
C LEU A 36 2.09 -7.18 1.64
N LEU A 37 2.44 -7.84 2.76
CA LEU A 37 2.15 -9.26 2.93
C LEU A 37 0.63 -9.54 3.01
N GLY A 38 -0.14 -8.62 3.60
CA GLY A 38 -1.60 -8.67 3.60
C GLY A 38 -2.19 -8.53 2.20
N MET A 39 -1.63 -7.68 1.35
CA MET A 39 -2.04 -7.60 -0.06
C MET A 39 -1.78 -8.92 -0.80
N LEU A 40 -0.63 -9.56 -0.57
CA LEU A 40 -0.30 -10.86 -1.18
C LEU A 40 -1.21 -11.99 -0.68
N LEU A 41 -1.53 -12.02 0.61
CA LEU A 41 -2.43 -13.00 1.21
C LEU A 41 -3.86 -12.82 0.67
N LEU A 42 -4.34 -11.57 0.60
CA LEU A 42 -5.64 -11.25 -0.01
C LEU A 42 -5.64 -11.67 -1.49
N PHE A 43 -4.59 -11.35 -2.24
CA PHE A 43 -4.45 -11.77 -3.63
C PHE A 43 -4.51 -13.30 -3.78
N GLY A 44 -3.83 -14.06 -2.92
CA GLY A 44 -3.90 -15.52 -2.89
C GLY A 44 -5.31 -16.05 -2.62
N LEU A 45 -6.06 -15.41 -1.71
CA LEU A 45 -7.46 -15.76 -1.41
C LEU A 45 -8.42 -15.49 -2.57
N LEU A 46 -8.19 -14.42 -3.35
CA LEU A 46 -8.96 -14.14 -4.56
C LEU A 46 -8.59 -15.12 -5.67
N GLN A 47 -7.29 -15.37 -5.86
CA GLN A 47 -6.79 -16.24 -6.92
C GLN A 47 -7.21 -17.70 -6.75
N SER A 48 -7.33 -18.18 -5.50
CA SER A 48 -7.81 -19.53 -5.19
C SER A 48 -9.31 -19.71 -5.39
N GLY A 49 -10.07 -18.63 -5.66
CA GLY A 49 -11.51 -18.67 -5.82
C GLY A 49 -12.30 -18.85 -4.52
N ILE A 50 -11.61 -18.91 -3.36
CA ILE A 50 -12.25 -19.02 -2.03
C ILE A 50 -13.05 -17.74 -1.73
N LEU A 51 -12.55 -16.59 -2.20
CA LEU A 51 -13.17 -15.29 -1.96
C LEU A 51 -13.49 -14.59 -3.29
N ASP A 52 -14.78 -14.41 -3.60
CA ASP A 52 -15.18 -13.56 -4.73
C ASP A 52 -14.96 -12.08 -4.38
N SER A 53 -14.33 -11.34 -5.30
CA SER A 53 -14.17 -9.90 -5.28
C SER A 53 -15.43 -9.13 -4.88
N LYS A 54 -16.62 -9.62 -5.26
CA LYS A 54 -17.94 -9.02 -4.94
C LYS A 54 -18.19 -8.86 -3.44
N TYR A 55 -17.56 -9.69 -2.62
CA TYR A 55 -17.67 -9.60 -1.16
C TYR A 55 -16.83 -8.47 -0.58
N LEU A 56 -15.79 -7.98 -1.27
CA LEU A 56 -14.90 -6.91 -0.77
C LEU A 56 -15.37 -5.50 -1.16
N LEU A 57 -16.09 -5.38 -2.28
CA LEU A 57 -16.59 -4.10 -2.82
C LEU A 57 -17.35 -3.21 -1.80
N PRO A 58 -18.21 -3.74 -0.90
CA PRO A 58 -19.00 -2.90 0.02
C PRO A 58 -18.15 -1.98 0.90
N SER A 59 -17.03 -2.47 1.45
CA SER A 59 -16.10 -1.65 2.24
C SER A 59 -15.01 -0.99 1.41
N CYS A 60 -14.47 -1.67 0.40
CA CYS A 60 -13.36 -1.13 -0.38
C CYS A 60 -13.78 0.11 -1.16
N GLY A 61 -14.98 0.14 -1.74
CA GLY A 61 -15.48 1.29 -2.52
C GLY A 61 -15.39 2.63 -1.78
N PRO A 62 -16.05 2.80 -0.61
CA PRO A 62 -15.96 4.05 0.15
C PRO A 62 -14.55 4.33 0.70
N ILE A 63 -13.80 3.31 1.14
CA ILE A 63 -12.43 3.47 1.63
C ILE A 63 -11.52 4.04 0.54
N LEU A 64 -11.59 3.51 -0.68
CA LEU A 64 -10.82 4.02 -1.82
C LEU A 64 -11.28 5.40 -2.24
N LYS A 65 -12.61 5.63 -2.29
CA LYS A 65 -13.19 6.94 -2.65
C LYS A 65 -12.71 8.07 -1.73
N TYR A 66 -12.57 7.79 -0.44
CA TYR A 66 -12.16 8.78 0.56
C TYR A 66 -10.73 8.57 1.07
N MET A 67 -9.89 7.84 0.33
CA MET A 67 -8.53 7.51 0.75
C MET A 67 -7.68 8.74 1.09
N ALA A 68 -7.91 9.86 0.39
CA ALA A 68 -7.25 11.14 0.66
C ALA A 68 -7.43 11.60 2.12
N LEU A 69 -8.59 11.32 2.75
CA LEU A 69 -8.83 11.68 4.16
C LEU A 69 -7.89 10.95 5.11
N PHE A 70 -7.51 9.70 4.80
CA PHE A 70 -6.59 8.91 5.62
C PHE A 70 -5.14 9.41 5.52
N PHE A 71 -4.79 10.22 4.52
CA PHE A 71 -3.49 10.89 4.45
C PHE A 71 -3.42 12.16 5.29
N ILE A 72 -4.56 12.75 5.69
CA ILE A 72 -4.57 13.97 6.50
C ILE A 72 -3.85 13.75 7.85
N PRO A 73 -4.14 12.69 8.64
CA PRO A 73 -3.41 12.44 9.89
C PRO A 73 -1.90 12.26 9.68
N ALA A 74 -1.50 11.55 8.61
CA ALA A 74 -0.10 11.37 8.27
C ALA A 74 0.57 12.72 7.91
N GLY A 75 -0.13 13.59 7.18
CA GLY A 75 0.34 14.92 6.80
C GLY A 75 0.44 15.88 7.99
N VAL A 76 -0.54 15.87 8.91
CA VAL A 76 -0.49 16.71 10.12
C VAL A 76 0.71 16.32 11.00
N GLY A 77 1.07 15.04 11.06
CA GLY A 77 2.28 14.60 11.75
C GLY A 77 3.59 15.17 11.18
N LEU A 78 3.62 15.53 9.89
CA LEU A 78 4.79 16.15 9.27
C LEU A 78 4.99 17.61 9.72
N ILE A 79 3.92 18.28 10.16
CA ILE A 79 3.97 19.68 10.62
C ILE A 79 4.94 19.81 11.81
N THR A 80 5.03 18.77 12.65
CA THR A 80 5.96 18.71 13.79
C THR A 80 7.44 18.75 13.37
N TYR A 81 7.76 18.45 12.10
CA TYR A 81 9.12 18.38 11.59
C TYR A 81 9.47 19.52 10.61
N LEU A 82 8.63 20.56 10.48
CA LEU A 82 8.84 21.62 9.49
C LEU A 82 10.20 22.33 9.60
N GLU A 83 10.76 22.44 10.81
CA GLU A 83 12.10 23.03 11.00
C GLU A 83 13.19 22.19 10.32
N VAL A 84 13.11 20.87 10.42
CA VAL A 84 14.05 19.94 9.75
C VAL A 84 13.91 20.05 8.22
N PHE A 85 12.68 20.21 7.73
CA PHE A 85 12.41 20.45 6.31
C PHE A 85 13.02 21.76 5.83
N ASN A 86 12.91 22.84 6.61
CA ASN A 86 13.47 24.13 6.22
C ASN A 86 15.00 24.10 6.18
N HIS A 87 15.63 23.48 7.18
CA HIS A 87 17.09 23.36 7.23
C HIS A 87 17.66 22.51 6.09
N ASN A 88 16.93 21.48 5.65
CA ASN A 88 17.37 20.53 4.63
C ASN A 88 16.60 20.66 3.30
N ALA A 89 15.92 21.79 3.06
CA ALA A 89 14.97 21.93 1.96
C ALA A 89 15.59 21.58 0.59
N TRP A 90 16.81 22.07 0.35
CA TRP A 90 17.53 21.82 -0.91
C TRP A 90 17.89 20.34 -1.10
N LEU A 91 18.34 19.69 -0.03
CA LEU A 91 18.68 18.26 -0.04
C LEU A 91 17.42 17.41 -0.27
N LEU A 92 16.32 17.72 0.41
CA LEU A 92 15.05 17.01 0.26
C LEU A 92 14.48 17.15 -1.15
N VAL A 93 14.47 18.36 -1.73
CA VAL A 93 14.03 18.58 -3.11
C VAL A 93 14.92 17.84 -4.11
N SER A 94 16.24 17.86 -3.89
CA SER A 94 17.19 17.13 -4.73
C SER A 94 16.93 15.62 -4.71
N VAL A 95 16.76 15.02 -3.54
CA VAL A 95 16.45 13.59 -3.38
C VAL A 95 15.09 13.25 -4.01
N LEU A 96 14.07 14.08 -3.78
CA LEU A 96 12.72 13.90 -4.30
C LEU A 96 12.67 13.85 -5.82
N ILE A 97 13.54 14.58 -6.51
CA ILE A 97 13.59 14.62 -7.98
C ILE A 97 14.59 13.60 -8.53
N LEU A 98 15.83 13.59 -8.02
CA LEU A 98 16.90 12.78 -8.59
C LEU A 98 16.65 11.28 -8.40
N VAL A 99 16.18 10.84 -7.22
CA VAL A 99 16.01 9.41 -6.97
C VAL A 99 14.95 8.78 -7.88
N PRO A 100 13.74 9.34 -8.03
CA PRO A 100 12.75 8.79 -8.96
C PRO A 100 13.20 8.89 -10.43
N VAL A 101 13.81 10.01 -10.84
CA VAL A 101 14.28 10.18 -12.22
C VAL A 101 15.35 9.15 -12.56
N LEU A 102 16.37 9.00 -11.71
CA LEU A 102 17.41 8.00 -11.90
C LEU A 102 16.83 6.58 -11.84
N GLY A 103 15.92 6.30 -10.89
CA GLY A 103 15.24 5.02 -10.80
C GLY A 103 14.48 4.66 -12.08
N LEU A 104 13.71 5.60 -12.63
CA LEU A 104 12.98 5.42 -13.89
C LEU A 104 13.92 5.27 -15.09
N LEU A 105 14.98 6.07 -15.17
CA LEU A 105 15.96 5.97 -16.26
C LEU A 105 16.72 4.65 -16.26
N LEU A 106 17.16 4.19 -15.08
CA LEU A 106 17.87 2.92 -14.92
C LEU A 106 16.94 1.74 -15.22
N THR A 107 15.74 1.74 -14.65
CA THR A 107 14.73 0.69 -14.91
C THR A 107 14.37 0.67 -16.40
N GLY A 108 14.20 1.85 -17.03
CA GLY A 108 13.94 1.97 -18.46
C GLY A 108 15.09 1.46 -19.33
N LYS A 109 16.35 1.76 -18.98
CA LYS A 109 17.52 1.23 -19.69
C LYS A 109 17.68 -0.28 -19.50
N LEU A 110 17.45 -0.80 -18.31
CA LEU A 110 17.48 -2.23 -18.03
C LEU A 110 16.40 -2.96 -18.84
N ALA A 111 15.18 -2.41 -18.87
CA ALA A 111 14.08 -2.94 -19.66
C ALA A 111 14.39 -2.93 -21.16
N SER A 112 15.07 -1.90 -21.68
CA SER A 112 15.44 -1.84 -23.11
C SER A 112 16.64 -2.73 -23.47
N LEU A 113 17.53 -3.01 -22.53
CA LEU A 113 18.64 -3.97 -22.68
C LEU A 113 18.16 -5.42 -22.69
N GLY A 114 17.10 -5.72 -21.95
CA GLY A 114 16.33 -6.95 -22.10
C GLY A 114 15.63 -6.92 -23.45
N ARG A 115 16.38 -7.20 -24.53
CA ARG A 115 15.90 -7.31 -25.90
C ARG A 115 14.52 -7.97 -25.90
N TYR A 116 13.50 -7.18 -26.15
CA TYR A 116 12.16 -7.64 -26.47
C TYR A 116 12.32 -8.57 -27.67
N HIS A 117 12.29 -9.87 -27.41
CA HIS A 117 12.32 -10.94 -28.40
C HIS A 117 10.86 -11.33 -28.60
N ASP A 118 10.11 -10.37 -29.12
CA ASP A 118 8.74 -10.51 -29.55
C ASP A 118 8.65 -9.87 -30.95
#